data_AF-A0A2E9X8Q9-F1
#
_entry.id   AF-A0A2E9X8Q9-F1
#
_cell.length_a   1.000
_cell.length_b   1.000
_cell.length_c   1.000
_cell.angle_alpha   90.00
_cell.angle_beta   90.00
_cell.angle_gamma   90.00
#
_symmetry.space_group_name_H-M   'P 1'
#
loop_
_entity.id
_entity.type
_entity.pdbx_description
1 polymer ?
#
loop_
_entity_poly.entity_id
_entity_poly.type
_entity_poly.pdbx_seq_one_letter_code
_entity_poly.pdbx_strand_id
1 'polypeptide(L)'
;MHKPFLFRFTVFLAGTIIALSTISGDAYALIRDEEIETTIRSWSTPILLVAGLDPSAVSVYIVPEKTLNAFVSGGQNIFLTTGLLMRSESPGQVKGVIAHESGHIAGGHLARLQEALKNAQLESIIAMVLGAAVVGGGVTAGERQAGAAGTAVIMGGQEIAGRSLLKYTRGQEAAADQAALSYLSHTRQSAKGLESFIRILRKHEAIYVGRGDPYMRTHPLTLNRIEHISNHVANSPWSDVPESPQDILAHARMRAKLLAFLEPLERTLKEYPE
;
A
#
# COMPACT_ATOMS: atom_id res chain seq x y z
N MET A 1 34.13 19.41 58.02
CA MET A 1 32.68 19.17 57.83
C MET A 1 32.33 19.45 56.37
N HIS A 2 32.21 18.41 55.55
CA HIS A 2 31.76 18.52 54.16
C HIS A 2 30.49 17.69 54.01
N LYS A 3 29.36 18.35 53.71
CA LYS A 3 28.11 17.68 53.36
C LYS A 3 28.20 17.31 51.87
N PRO A 4 27.97 16.05 51.47
CA PRO A 4 27.84 15.71 50.06
C PRO A 4 26.47 16.17 49.55
N PHE A 5 26.51 16.91 48.44
CA PHE A 5 25.33 17.36 47.71
C PHE A 5 24.71 16.15 47.00
N LEU A 6 23.58 15.66 47.49
CA LEU A 6 22.81 14.60 46.82
C LEU A 6 22.17 15.18 45.55
N PHE A 7 22.79 14.94 44.40
CA PHE A 7 22.16 15.19 43.11
C PHE A 7 21.20 14.03 42.83
N ARG A 8 19.91 14.23 43.10
CA ARG A 8 18.85 13.32 42.69
C ARG A 8 18.74 13.35 41.17
N PHE A 9 19.25 12.32 40.51
CA PHE A 9 19.04 12.10 39.09
C PHE A 9 17.61 11.57 38.90
N THR A 10 16.65 12.46 38.68
CA THR A 10 15.35 12.09 38.12
C THR A 10 15.59 11.66 36.68
N VAL A 11 15.66 10.35 36.44
CA VAL A 11 15.63 9.77 35.10
C VAL A 11 14.27 10.12 34.51
N PHE A 12 14.23 11.14 33.66
CA PHE A 12 13.06 11.42 32.83
C PHE A 12 13.04 10.35 31.74
N LEU A 13 12.30 9.27 31.99
CA LEU A 13 11.98 8.27 31.00
C LEU A 13 11.06 8.93 29.96
N ALA A 14 11.64 9.62 28.99
CA ALA A 14 10.94 10.03 27.78
C ALA A 14 10.74 8.78 26.93
N GLY A 15 9.85 7.89 27.39
CA GLY A 15 9.31 6.82 26.59
C GLY A 15 8.55 7.48 25.44
N THR A 16 9.14 7.46 24.25
CA THR A 16 8.36 7.68 23.04
C THR A 16 7.42 6.49 22.96
N ILE A 17 6.18 6.69 23.42
CA ILE A 17 5.07 5.81 23.10
C ILE A 17 5.05 5.80 21.57
N ILE A 18 5.57 4.73 20.97
CA ILE A 18 5.14 4.35 19.64
C ILE A 18 3.66 4.12 19.85
N ALA A 19 2.86 5.13 19.48
CA ALA A 19 1.44 4.95 19.32
C ALA A 19 1.35 3.85 18.26
N LEU A 20 1.22 2.61 18.73
CA LEU A 20 0.57 1.57 17.98
C LEU A 20 -0.79 2.20 17.75
N SER A 21 -0.96 2.84 16.60
CA SER A 21 -2.28 3.08 16.06
C SER A 21 -2.83 1.67 15.94
N THR A 22 -3.53 1.23 16.99
CA THR A 22 -4.67 0.36 16.80
C THR A 22 -5.40 1.05 15.67
N ILE A 23 -5.39 0.43 14.49
CA ILE A 23 -6.41 0.72 13.51
C ILE A 23 -7.66 0.31 14.27
N SER A 24 -8.20 1.25 15.04
CA SER A 24 -9.60 1.25 15.40
C SER A 24 -10.25 0.97 14.07
N GLY A 25 -10.92 -0.17 13.97
CA GLY A 25 -11.80 -0.43 12.86
C GLY A 25 -12.86 0.64 12.91
N ASP A 26 -12.55 1.83 12.41
CA ASP A 26 -13.51 2.66 11.75
C ASP A 26 -14.05 1.71 10.71
N ALA A 27 -15.21 1.13 11.02
CA ALA A 27 -16.03 0.46 10.05
C ALA A 27 -16.32 1.54 9.02
N TYR A 28 -15.42 1.67 8.04
CA TYR A 28 -15.64 2.52 6.88
C TYR A 28 -17.04 2.16 6.42
N ALA A 29 -17.94 3.14 6.40
CA ALA A 29 -19.25 2.94 5.83
C ALA A 29 -19.03 2.64 4.35
N LEU A 30 -18.92 1.36 4.01
CA LEU A 30 -18.59 0.92 2.66
C LEU A 30 -19.69 1.38 1.72
N ILE A 31 -19.30 1.83 0.52
CA ILE A 31 -20.28 2.10 -0.51
C ILE A 31 -20.80 0.77 -1.03
N ARG A 32 -22.13 0.62 -1.01
CA ARG A 32 -22.87 -0.55 -1.48
C ARG A 32 -23.76 -0.12 -2.63
N ASP A 33 -23.33 -0.37 -3.86
CA ASP A 33 -24.14 -0.19 -5.08
C ASP A 33 -23.99 -1.43 -5.94
N GLU A 34 -25.10 -2.14 -6.17
CA GLU A 34 -25.10 -3.43 -6.85
C GLU A 34 -24.52 -3.34 -8.27
N GLU A 35 -24.75 -2.24 -8.98
CA GLU A 35 -24.28 -2.09 -10.35
C GLU A 35 -22.77 -1.82 -10.39
N ILE A 36 -22.25 -1.00 -9.47
CA ILE A 36 -20.82 -0.77 -9.36
C ILE A 36 -20.12 -2.06 -8.91
N GLU A 37 -20.65 -2.74 -7.89
CA GLU A 37 -20.12 -4.02 -7.41
C GLU A 37 -20.11 -5.08 -8.51
N THR A 38 -21.20 -5.21 -9.27
CA THR A 38 -21.30 -6.12 -10.42
C THR A 38 -20.30 -5.75 -11.53
N THR A 39 -20.14 -4.46 -11.81
CA THR A 39 -19.17 -3.97 -12.82
C THR A 39 -17.76 -4.37 -12.42
N ILE A 40 -17.33 -4.02 -11.20
CA ILE A 40 -16.01 -4.36 -10.66
C ILE A 40 -15.83 -5.88 -10.58
N ARG A 41 -16.88 -6.63 -10.23
CA ARG A 41 -16.88 -8.09 -10.22
C ARG A 41 -16.65 -8.68 -11.61
N SER A 42 -17.29 -8.12 -12.63
CA SER A 42 -17.11 -8.57 -14.02
C SER A 42 -15.68 -8.35 -14.51
N TRP A 43 -15.03 -7.27 -14.07
CA TRP A 43 -13.65 -6.95 -14.40
C TRP A 43 -12.63 -7.80 -13.62
N SER A 44 -12.87 -8.02 -12.33
CA SER A 44 -11.96 -8.74 -11.45
C SER A 44 -11.99 -10.25 -11.66
N THR A 45 -13.17 -10.85 -11.89
CA THR A 45 -13.32 -12.32 -12.00
C THR A 45 -12.34 -12.99 -12.97
N PRO A 46 -12.18 -12.56 -14.24
CA PRO A 46 -11.24 -13.21 -15.15
C PRO A 46 -9.78 -13.07 -14.69
N ILE A 47 -9.42 -11.97 -14.04
CA ILE A 47 -8.09 -11.72 -13.48
C ILE A 47 -7.82 -12.65 -12.30
N LEU A 48 -8.78 -12.78 -11.38
CA LEU A 48 -8.69 -13.65 -10.21
C LEU A 48 -8.53 -15.12 -10.61
N LEU A 49 -9.27 -15.57 -11.61
CA LEU A 49 -9.18 -16.94 -12.14
C LEU A 49 -7.76 -17.26 -12.66
N VAL A 50 -7.16 -16.38 -13.47
CA VAL A 50 -5.79 -16.61 -13.98
C VAL A 50 -4.72 -16.39 -12.90
N ALA A 51 -5.03 -15.66 -11.83
CA ALA A 51 -4.21 -15.53 -10.64
C ALA A 51 -4.24 -16.79 -9.75
N GLY A 52 -5.04 -17.80 -10.08
CA GLY A 52 -5.22 -19.01 -9.27
C GLY A 52 -6.01 -18.77 -7.99
N LEU A 53 -6.76 -17.66 -7.91
CA LEU A 53 -7.61 -17.32 -6.79
C LEU A 53 -9.04 -17.75 -7.06
N ASP A 54 -9.73 -18.25 -6.04
CA ASP A 54 -11.17 -18.49 -6.12
C ASP A 54 -11.89 -17.13 -6.07
N PRO A 55 -12.58 -16.70 -7.15
CA PRO A 55 -13.27 -15.42 -7.14
C PRO A 55 -14.30 -15.34 -6.01
N SER A 56 -14.95 -16.44 -5.63
CA SER A 56 -15.95 -16.45 -4.55
C SER A 56 -15.35 -16.18 -3.17
N ALA A 57 -14.05 -16.49 -2.99
CA ALA A 57 -13.31 -16.21 -1.78
C ALA A 57 -12.72 -14.80 -1.73
N VAL A 58 -12.66 -14.11 -2.88
CA VAL A 58 -12.11 -12.75 -2.99
C VAL A 58 -13.23 -11.72 -3.01
N SER A 59 -13.26 -10.85 -2.00
CA SER A 59 -14.20 -9.73 -1.95
C SER A 59 -13.54 -8.44 -2.41
N VAL A 60 -14.29 -7.60 -3.14
CA VAL A 60 -13.85 -6.25 -3.53
C VAL A 60 -14.77 -5.22 -2.88
N TYR A 61 -14.21 -4.30 -2.12
CA TYR A 61 -14.94 -3.29 -1.35
C TYR A 61 -14.60 -1.88 -1.81
N ILE A 62 -15.57 -0.98 -1.71
CA ILE A 62 -15.41 0.43 -2.05
C ILE A 62 -15.41 1.25 -0.76
N VAL A 63 -14.31 1.96 -0.53
CA VAL A 63 -14.11 2.78 0.66
C VAL A 63 -14.34 4.25 0.30
N PRO A 64 -15.21 5.00 1.00
CA PRO A 64 -15.52 6.41 0.70
C PRO A 64 -14.39 7.37 1.11
N GLU A 65 -13.17 7.12 0.65
CA GLU A 65 -12.01 7.98 0.87
C GLU A 65 -11.61 8.73 -0.40
N LYS A 66 -11.35 10.04 -0.25
CA LYS A 66 -10.84 10.89 -1.34
C LYS A 66 -9.38 10.61 -1.70
N THR A 67 -8.68 9.82 -0.90
CA THR A 67 -7.30 9.41 -1.15
C THR A 67 -7.26 8.55 -2.41
N LEU A 68 -6.19 8.67 -3.20
CA LEU A 68 -5.97 7.81 -4.35
C LEU A 68 -5.35 6.52 -3.80
N ASN A 69 -6.13 5.46 -3.53
CA ASN A 69 -5.56 4.24 -2.94
C ASN A 69 -6.28 2.94 -3.34
N ALA A 70 -5.55 1.83 -3.30
CA ALA A 70 -6.06 0.47 -3.28
C ALA A 70 -5.16 -0.37 -2.37
N PHE A 71 -5.73 -1.39 -1.72
CA PHE A 71 -4.94 -2.29 -0.88
C PHE A 71 -5.64 -3.62 -0.62
N VAL A 72 -4.86 -4.62 -0.22
CA VAL A 72 -5.35 -5.91 0.27
C VAL A 72 -5.32 -5.95 1.79
N SER A 73 -6.38 -6.43 2.44
CA SER A 73 -6.41 -6.62 3.89
C SER A 73 -7.35 -7.75 4.34
N GLY A 74 -7.15 -8.26 5.57
CA GLY A 74 -8.05 -9.22 6.20
C GLY A 74 -8.17 -10.57 5.47
N GLY A 75 -7.12 -10.98 4.75
CA GLY A 75 -7.14 -12.16 3.89
C GLY A 75 -7.29 -11.78 2.42
N GLN A 76 -8.30 -12.33 1.75
CA GLN A 76 -8.54 -12.16 0.31
C GLN A 76 -9.51 -11.01 0.03
N ASN A 77 -9.28 -9.83 0.59
CA ASN A 77 -10.14 -8.67 0.33
C ASN A 77 -9.35 -7.55 -0.33
N ILE A 78 -9.86 -7.05 -1.45
CA ILE A 78 -9.34 -5.88 -2.16
C ILE A 78 -10.20 -4.68 -1.78
N PHE A 79 -9.58 -3.58 -1.37
CA PHE A 79 -10.24 -2.32 -1.06
C PHE A 79 -9.84 -1.30 -2.10
N LEU A 80 -10.83 -0.65 -2.73
CA LEU A 80 -10.66 0.43 -3.69
C LEU A 80 -11.23 1.71 -3.09
N THR A 81 -10.47 2.80 -3.05
CA THR A 81 -11.01 4.07 -2.58
C THR A 81 -11.83 4.76 -3.66
N THR A 82 -12.81 5.57 -3.27
CA THR A 82 -13.54 6.40 -4.23
C THR A 82 -12.64 7.41 -4.93
N GLY A 83 -11.59 7.92 -4.27
CA GLY A 83 -10.59 8.77 -4.89
C GLY A 83 -9.91 8.08 -6.08
N LEU A 84 -9.55 6.80 -5.94
CA LEU A 84 -9.00 5.99 -7.03
C LEU A 84 -9.99 5.83 -8.19
N LEU A 85 -11.21 5.38 -7.88
CA LEU A 85 -12.23 5.13 -8.90
C LEU A 85 -12.62 6.43 -9.63
N MET A 86 -12.77 7.54 -8.92
CA MET A 86 -13.10 8.84 -9.51
C MET A 86 -11.98 9.43 -10.35
N ARG A 87 -10.72 9.19 -9.97
CA ARG A 87 -9.54 9.66 -10.71
C ARG A 87 -9.22 8.82 -11.93
N SER A 88 -9.66 7.56 -11.95
CA SER A 88 -9.44 6.66 -13.09
C SER A 88 -10.10 7.20 -14.36
N GLU A 89 -9.37 7.15 -15.46
CA GLU A 89 -9.74 7.71 -16.76
C GLU A 89 -10.26 6.63 -17.73
N SER A 90 -10.04 5.35 -17.43
CA SER A 90 -10.55 4.22 -18.22
C SER A 90 -10.78 2.98 -17.35
N PRO A 91 -11.66 2.04 -17.75
CA PRO A 91 -11.82 0.75 -17.07
C PRO A 91 -10.51 -0.05 -16.99
N GLY A 92 -9.63 0.05 -17.99
CA GLY A 92 -8.32 -0.58 -18.01
C GLY A 92 -7.41 -0.13 -16.87
N GLN A 93 -7.52 1.11 -16.41
CA GLN A 93 -6.78 1.59 -15.23
C GLN A 93 -7.23 0.85 -13.96
N VAL A 94 -8.55 0.72 -13.77
CA VAL A 94 -9.13 -0.02 -12.63
C VAL A 94 -8.77 -1.50 -12.70
N LYS A 95 -8.90 -2.12 -13.88
CA LYS A 95 -8.49 -3.52 -14.13
C LYS A 95 -6.99 -3.74 -13.84
N GLY A 96 -6.15 -2.79 -14.23
CA GLY A 96 -4.71 -2.82 -13.95
C GLY A 96 -4.41 -2.80 -12.45
N VAL A 97 -5.06 -1.92 -11.70
CA VAL A 97 -4.94 -1.88 -10.23
C VAL A 97 -5.43 -3.18 -9.61
N ILE A 98 -6.59 -3.70 -10.03
CA ILE A 98 -7.10 -4.99 -9.54
C ILE A 98 -6.13 -6.14 -9.83
N ALA A 99 -5.49 -6.15 -11.00
CA ALA A 99 -4.47 -7.15 -11.34
C ALA A 99 -3.25 -7.06 -10.42
N HIS A 100 -2.82 -5.84 -10.05
CA HIS A 100 -1.76 -5.59 -9.08
C HIS A 100 -2.11 -6.10 -7.69
N GLU A 101 -3.29 -5.73 -7.17
CA GLU A 101 -3.78 -6.21 -5.87
C GLU A 101 -3.97 -7.74 -5.84
N SER A 102 -4.41 -8.33 -6.96
CA SER A 102 -4.50 -9.79 -7.11
C SER A 102 -3.12 -10.44 -7.03
N GLY A 103 -2.07 -9.77 -7.54
CA GLY A 103 -0.67 -10.17 -7.38
C GLY A 103 -0.22 -10.19 -5.93
N HIS A 104 -0.64 -9.21 -5.12
CA HIS A 104 -0.36 -9.20 -3.68
C HIS A 104 -1.04 -10.36 -2.94
N ILE A 105 -2.29 -10.70 -3.29
CA ILE A 105 -3.01 -11.84 -2.70
C ILE A 105 -2.31 -13.15 -3.09
N ALA A 106 -2.12 -13.39 -4.39
CA ALA A 106 -1.53 -14.63 -4.90
C ALA A 106 -0.08 -14.83 -4.39
N GLY A 107 0.69 -13.74 -4.26
CA GLY A 107 2.04 -13.78 -3.72
C GLY A 107 2.10 -13.94 -2.19
N GLY A 108 0.97 -13.86 -1.48
CA GLY A 108 0.92 -13.89 -0.02
C GLY A 108 1.68 -12.73 0.64
N HIS A 109 1.82 -11.61 -0.05
CA HIS A 109 2.70 -10.50 0.35
C HIS A 109 2.31 -9.92 1.72
N LEU A 110 1.00 -9.83 1.99
CA LEU A 110 0.49 -9.33 3.28
C LEU A 110 0.86 -10.24 4.45
N ALA A 111 0.67 -11.55 4.31
CA ALA A 111 1.01 -12.53 5.35
C ALA A 111 2.52 -12.55 5.61
N ARG A 112 3.32 -12.56 4.54
CA ARG A 112 4.79 -12.52 4.66
C ARG A 112 5.30 -11.21 5.25
N LEU A 113 4.64 -10.08 4.97
CA LEU A 113 4.97 -8.79 5.60
C LEU A 113 4.70 -8.83 7.11
N GLN A 114 3.56 -9.38 7.54
CA GLN A 114 3.26 -9.55 8.97
C GLN A 114 4.30 -10.44 9.67
N GLU A 115 4.70 -11.54 9.03
CA GLU A 115 5.77 -12.41 9.52
C GLU A 115 7.13 -11.70 9.59
N ALA A 116 7.50 -10.95 8.55
CA ALA A 116 8.74 -10.19 8.52
C ALA A 116 8.79 -9.13 9.62
N LEU A 117 7.69 -8.40 9.85
CA LEU A 117 7.58 -7.42 10.93
C LEU A 117 7.66 -8.08 12.31
N LYS A 118 7.00 -9.23 12.51
CA LYS A 118 7.09 -10.00 13.74
C LYS A 118 8.52 -10.47 14.01
N ASN A 119 9.20 -10.99 13.00
CA ASN A 119 10.58 -11.44 13.11
C ASN A 119 11.54 -10.27 13.41
N ALA A 120 11.39 -9.14 12.72
CA ALA A 120 12.18 -7.94 12.99
C ALA A 120 11.96 -7.39 14.42
N GLN A 121 10.72 -7.46 14.91
CA GLN A 121 10.42 -7.08 16.29
C GLN A 121 11.10 -8.02 17.29
N LEU A 122 11.03 -9.34 17.07
CA LEU A 122 11.71 -10.33 17.89
C LEU A 122 13.23 -10.14 17.87
N GLU A 123 13.83 -9.92 16.71
CA GLU A 123 15.26 -9.62 16.56
C GLU A 123 15.64 -8.34 17.30
N SER A 124 14.81 -7.29 17.23
CA SER A 124 15.06 -6.05 17.98
C SER A 124 15.03 -6.28 19.50
N ILE A 125 14.12 -7.14 20.00
CA ILE A 125 14.03 -7.50 21.42
C ILE A 125 15.26 -8.30 21.84
N ILE A 126 15.69 -9.28 21.05
CA ILE A 126 16.90 -10.07 21.31
C ILE A 126 18.14 -9.17 21.32
N ALA A 127 18.27 -8.26 20.35
CA ALA A 127 19.38 -7.30 20.28
C ALA A 127 19.40 -6.36 21.48
N MET A 128 18.23 -5.90 21.96
CA MET A 128 18.11 -5.10 23.18
C MET A 128 18.51 -5.89 24.42
N VAL A 129 18.06 -7.14 24.56
CA VAL A 129 18.40 -8.01 25.71
C VAL A 129 19.89 -8.35 25.72
N LEU A 130 20.47 -8.73 24.58
CA LEU A 130 21.90 -9.00 24.44
C LEU A 130 22.72 -7.72 24.66
N GLY A 131 22.28 -6.58 24.14
CA GLY A 131 22.90 -5.28 24.39
C GLY A 131 22.88 -4.90 25.87
N ALA A 132 21.75 -5.13 26.56
CA ALA A 132 21.64 -4.93 28.01
C ALA A 132 22.53 -5.91 28.80
N ALA A 133 22.69 -7.15 28.34
CA ALA A 133 23.59 -8.14 28.94
C ALA A 133 25.08 -7.77 28.74
N VAL A 134 25.44 -7.17 27.61
CA VAL A 134 26.79 -6.62 27.38
C VAL A 134 27.07 -5.43 28.31
N VAL A 135 26.06 -4.60 28.60
CA VAL A 135 26.17 -3.53 29.60
C VAL A 135 26.21 -4.07 31.04
N GLY A 136 25.52 -5.19 31.32
CA GLY A 136 25.49 -5.83 32.64
C GLY A 136 26.65 -6.79 32.95
N GLY A 137 27.37 -7.28 31.92
CA GLY A 137 28.37 -8.35 32.04
C GLY A 137 29.83 -7.91 32.14
N GLY A 138 30.14 -6.63 31.98
CA GLY A 138 31.50 -6.13 32.17
C GLY A 138 31.87 -5.02 31.20
N VAL A 139 31.56 -3.78 31.57
CA VAL A 139 32.24 -2.61 31.01
C VAL A 139 32.64 -1.69 32.15
N THR A 140 33.91 -1.77 32.55
CA THR A 140 34.59 -0.84 33.46
C THR A 140 34.94 0.47 32.75
N ALA A 141 34.06 1.01 31.90
CA ALA A 141 34.29 2.26 31.18
C ALA A 141 33.18 3.25 31.54
N GLY A 142 33.60 4.42 32.03
CA GLY A 142 32.78 5.42 32.72
C GLY A 142 31.37 5.66 32.15
N GLU A 143 30.45 5.92 33.08
CA GLU A 143 28.98 6.06 32.96
C GLU A 143 28.47 6.95 31.81
N ARG A 144 29.33 7.72 31.13
CA ARG A 144 28.97 8.57 29.98
C ARG A 144 29.19 7.91 28.61
N GLN A 145 30.10 6.94 28.48
CA GLN A 145 30.44 6.33 27.18
C GLN A 145 29.52 5.15 26.83
N ALA A 146 29.05 4.39 27.82
CA ALA A 146 28.13 3.27 27.64
C ALA A 146 26.72 3.72 27.20
N GLY A 147 26.28 4.88 27.71
CA GLY A 147 25.00 5.48 27.31
C GLY A 147 24.97 5.87 25.84
N ALA A 148 26.01 6.56 25.36
CA ALA A 148 26.12 7.02 23.97
C ALA A 148 26.34 5.87 22.97
N ALA A 149 27.11 4.83 23.35
CA ALA A 149 27.28 3.64 22.53
C ALA A 149 25.97 2.83 22.43
N GLY A 150 25.22 2.71 23.52
CA GLY A 150 23.90 2.07 23.53
C GLY A 150 22.88 2.80 22.65
N THR A 151 22.78 4.13 22.73
CA THR A 151 21.90 4.91 21.84
C THR A 151 22.36 4.87 20.38
N ALA A 152 23.66 4.92 20.10
CA ALA A 152 24.15 4.80 18.72
C ALA A 152 23.85 3.43 18.09
N VAL A 153 23.95 2.34 18.87
CA VAL A 153 23.59 0.99 18.43
C VAL A 153 22.07 0.86 18.21
N ILE A 154 21.25 1.44 19.10
CA ILE A 154 19.79 1.42 18.95
C ILE A 154 19.34 2.24 17.73
N MET A 155 19.87 3.46 17.56
CA MET A 155 19.55 4.32 16.41
C MET A 155 20.04 3.73 15.09
N GLY A 156 21.27 3.21 15.05
CA GLY A 156 21.82 2.53 13.87
C GLY A 156 21.04 1.27 13.50
N GLY A 157 20.58 0.50 14.49
CA GLY A 157 19.73 -0.68 14.28
C GLY A 157 18.37 -0.33 13.67
N GLN A 158 17.74 0.76 14.10
CA GLN A 158 16.47 1.24 13.55
C GLN A 158 16.59 1.71 12.09
N GLU A 159 17.67 2.43 11.75
CA GLU A 159 17.91 2.84 10.36
C GLU A 159 18.13 1.65 9.42
N ILE A 160 18.90 0.64 9.86
CA ILE A 160 19.15 -0.58 9.09
C ILE A 160 17.85 -1.37 8.88
N ALA A 161 17.04 -1.53 9.94
CA ALA A 161 15.75 -2.21 9.87
C ALA A 161 14.79 -1.52 8.88
N GLY A 162 14.71 -0.18 8.92
CA GLY A 162 13.89 0.60 7.97
C GLY A 162 14.33 0.40 6.52
N ARG A 163 15.64 0.40 6.23
CA ARG A 163 16.17 0.16 4.87
C ARG A 163 15.89 -1.26 4.38
N SER A 164 15.98 -2.25 5.26
CA SER A 164 15.65 -3.64 4.95
C SER A 164 14.16 -3.78 4.58
N LEU A 165 13.27 -3.19 5.37
CA LEU A 165 11.83 -3.18 5.10
C LEU A 165 11.49 -2.52 3.76
N LEU A 166 12.10 -1.36 3.44
CA LEU A 166 11.90 -0.70 2.14
C LEU A 166 12.41 -1.55 0.96
N LYS A 167 13.52 -2.29 1.13
CA LYS A 167 13.99 -3.24 0.11
C LYS A 167 13.01 -4.41 -0.06
N TYR A 168 12.51 -4.95 1.04
CA TYR A 168 11.52 -6.03 1.04
C TYR A 168 10.24 -5.60 0.32
N THR A 169 9.64 -4.46 0.68
CA THR A 169 8.42 -3.93 0.05
C THR A 169 8.63 -3.70 -1.45
N ARG A 170 9.75 -3.10 -1.88
CA ARG A 170 10.05 -2.93 -3.32
C ARG A 170 10.13 -4.26 -4.08
N GLY A 171 10.62 -5.32 -3.44
CA GLY A 171 10.60 -6.66 -4.02
C GLY A 171 9.19 -7.21 -4.18
N GLN A 172 8.32 -7.00 -3.20
CA GLN A 172 6.90 -7.39 -3.27
C GLN A 172 6.16 -6.62 -4.37
N GLU A 173 6.43 -5.32 -4.51
CA GLU A 173 5.86 -4.48 -5.58
C GLU A 173 6.28 -4.98 -6.97
N ALA A 174 7.57 -5.27 -7.18
CA ALA A 174 8.04 -5.78 -8.46
C ALA A 174 7.43 -7.16 -8.80
N ALA A 175 7.25 -8.03 -7.79
CA ALA A 175 6.57 -9.29 -7.97
C ALA A 175 5.09 -9.12 -8.30
N ALA A 176 4.40 -8.17 -7.65
CA ALA A 176 3.01 -7.84 -7.92
C ALA A 176 2.82 -7.23 -9.33
N ASP A 177 3.70 -6.30 -9.75
CA ASP A 177 3.70 -5.75 -11.11
C ASP A 177 3.87 -6.88 -12.16
N GLN A 178 4.87 -7.75 -11.97
CA GLN A 178 5.13 -8.85 -12.89
C GLN A 178 3.95 -9.83 -12.98
N ALA A 179 3.30 -10.11 -11.84
CA ALA A 179 2.09 -10.92 -11.79
C ALA A 179 0.93 -10.23 -12.52
N ALA A 180 0.69 -8.94 -12.26
CA ALA A 180 -0.36 -8.16 -12.91
C ALA A 180 -0.21 -8.16 -14.44
N LEU A 181 0.99 -7.92 -14.95
CA LEU A 181 1.30 -7.96 -16.39
C LEU A 181 1.03 -9.35 -16.99
N SER A 182 1.37 -10.42 -16.25
CA SER A 182 1.04 -11.78 -16.63
C SER A 182 -0.48 -12.01 -16.68
N TYR A 183 -1.22 -11.59 -15.66
CA TYR A 183 -2.68 -11.78 -15.60
C TYR A 183 -3.40 -11.02 -16.71
N LEU A 184 -3.00 -9.78 -16.98
CA LEU A 184 -3.55 -8.98 -18.08
C LEU A 184 -3.25 -9.64 -19.44
N SER A 185 -2.04 -10.17 -19.62
CA SER A 185 -1.69 -10.92 -20.85
C SER A 185 -2.50 -12.20 -21.02
N HIS A 186 -2.69 -12.98 -19.96
CA HIS A 186 -3.49 -14.23 -20.01
C HIS A 186 -4.97 -13.96 -20.26
N THR A 187 -5.49 -12.85 -19.74
CA THR A 187 -6.86 -12.40 -20.01
C THR A 187 -6.98 -11.59 -21.31
N ARG A 188 -5.89 -11.43 -22.07
CA ARG A 188 -5.81 -10.68 -23.33
C ARG A 188 -6.26 -9.23 -23.21
N GLN A 189 -5.96 -8.60 -22.08
CA GLN A 189 -6.27 -7.21 -21.79
C GLN A 189 -5.02 -6.34 -21.89
N SER A 190 -5.19 -5.08 -22.30
CA SER A 190 -4.07 -4.16 -22.41
C SER A 190 -3.51 -3.74 -21.04
N ALA A 191 -2.19 -3.83 -20.89
CA ALA A 191 -1.48 -3.31 -19.72
C ALA A 191 -1.28 -1.78 -19.72
N LYS A 192 -1.69 -1.07 -20.78
CA LYS A 192 -1.62 0.40 -20.85
C LYS A 192 -2.42 1.08 -19.74
N GLY A 193 -3.50 0.44 -19.27
CA GLY A 193 -4.27 0.90 -18.13
C GLY A 193 -3.41 0.99 -16.87
N LEU A 194 -2.70 -0.08 -16.52
CA LEU A 194 -1.79 -0.09 -15.37
C LEU A 194 -0.66 0.93 -15.52
N GLU A 195 -0.04 1.00 -16.71
CA GLU A 195 1.04 1.97 -16.99
C GLU A 195 0.56 3.42 -16.81
N SER A 196 -0.58 3.76 -17.42
CA SER A 196 -1.13 5.12 -17.37
C SER A 196 -1.57 5.49 -15.94
N PHE A 197 -2.13 4.56 -15.18
CA PHE A 197 -2.51 4.79 -13.79
C PHE A 197 -1.29 5.05 -12.89
N ILE A 198 -0.21 4.30 -13.06
CA ILE A 198 1.06 4.57 -12.35
C ILE A 198 1.62 5.96 -12.68
N ARG A 199 1.45 6.42 -13.92
CA ARG A 199 1.83 7.80 -14.30
C ARG A 199 0.93 8.84 -13.63
N ILE A 200 -0.35 8.55 -13.41
CA ILE A 200 -1.26 9.42 -12.62
C ILE A 200 -0.75 9.52 -11.19
N LEU A 201 -0.43 8.38 -10.55
CA LEU A 201 0.11 8.31 -9.19
C LEU A 201 1.41 9.12 -9.05
N ARG A 202 2.35 8.96 -9.98
CA ARG A 202 3.61 9.74 -10.00
C ARG A 202 3.37 11.25 -10.10
N LYS A 203 2.41 11.68 -10.93
CA LYS A 203 2.06 13.10 -11.07
C LYS A 203 1.41 13.63 -9.80
N HIS A 204 0.56 12.82 -9.17
CA HIS A 204 -0.10 13.18 -7.92
C HIS A 204 0.92 13.35 -6.79
N GLU A 205 1.89 12.44 -6.65
CA GLU A 205 2.97 12.55 -5.67
C GLU A 205 3.75 13.88 -5.78
N ALA A 206 4.10 14.30 -7.01
CA ALA A 206 4.84 15.54 -7.25
C ALA A 206 4.08 16.80 -6.80
N ILE A 207 2.75 16.73 -6.63
CA ILE A 207 1.91 17.84 -6.16
C ILE A 207 1.81 17.87 -4.63
N TYR A 208 1.94 16.71 -3.96
CA TYR A 208 1.75 16.55 -2.50
C TYR A 208 3.07 16.44 -1.72
N VAL A 209 4.14 17.04 -2.23
CA VAL A 209 5.48 17.10 -1.60
C VAL A 209 5.36 17.64 -0.16
N GLY A 210 5.43 16.75 0.84
CA GLY A 210 5.34 17.09 2.26
C GLY A 210 4.32 16.28 3.06
N ARG A 211 3.28 15.72 2.43
CA ARG A 211 2.35 14.77 3.09
C ARG A 211 2.53 13.32 2.65
N GLY A 212 3.10 13.10 1.45
CA GLY A 212 3.29 11.77 0.87
C GLY A 212 1.96 11.14 0.47
N ASP A 213 1.84 10.69 -0.78
CA ASP A 213 0.63 10.01 -1.26
C ASP A 213 0.39 8.72 -0.45
N PRO A 214 -0.81 8.52 0.14
CA PRO A 214 -1.14 7.28 0.84
C PRO A 214 -0.83 6.01 0.03
N TYR A 215 -1.06 6.02 -1.29
CA TYR A 215 -0.70 4.89 -2.16
C TYR A 215 0.80 4.65 -2.17
N MET A 216 1.64 5.69 -2.19
CA MET A 216 3.09 5.51 -2.21
C MET A 216 3.67 5.03 -0.88
N ARG A 217 2.92 5.18 0.22
CA ARG A 217 3.30 4.63 1.52
C ARG A 217 3.16 3.11 1.54
N THR A 218 2.12 2.58 0.87
CA THR A 218 1.87 1.13 0.77
C THR A 218 2.56 0.50 -0.45
N HIS A 219 2.63 1.25 -1.56
CA HIS A 219 3.19 0.85 -2.85
C HIS A 219 4.27 1.83 -3.33
N PRO A 220 5.50 1.79 -2.77
CA PRO A 220 6.57 2.69 -3.20
C PRO A 220 6.85 2.57 -4.70
N LEU A 221 6.69 3.68 -5.43
CA LEU A 221 6.97 3.73 -6.85
C LEU A 221 8.47 3.96 -7.09
N THR A 222 9.03 3.24 -8.05
CA THR A 222 10.42 3.41 -8.48
C THR A 222 10.47 3.53 -10.00
N LEU A 223 11.52 4.19 -10.52
CA LEU A 223 11.72 4.30 -11.97
C LEU A 223 11.79 2.92 -12.64
N ASN A 224 12.42 1.94 -12.00
CA ASN A 224 12.52 0.57 -12.50
C ASN A 224 11.16 -0.10 -12.70
N ARG A 225 10.18 0.16 -11.82
CA ARG A 225 8.81 -0.37 -11.98
C ARG A 225 8.13 0.22 -13.21
N ILE A 226 8.23 1.54 -13.36
CA ILE A 226 7.67 2.25 -14.53
C ILE A 226 8.29 1.69 -15.81
N GLU A 227 9.62 1.58 -15.85
CA GLU A 227 10.35 1.05 -17.00
C GLU A 227 9.98 -0.40 -17.30
N HIS A 228 9.86 -1.26 -16.29
CA HIS A 228 9.45 -2.65 -16.45
C HIS A 228 8.07 -2.76 -17.10
N ILE A 229 7.09 -1.98 -16.62
CA ILE A 229 5.73 -1.96 -17.15
C ILE A 229 5.72 -1.38 -18.57
N SER A 230 6.41 -0.26 -18.81
CA SER A 230 6.53 0.34 -20.14
C SER A 230 7.17 -0.62 -21.15
N ASN A 231 8.20 -1.37 -20.74
CA ASN A 231 8.85 -2.37 -21.57
C ASN A 231 7.90 -3.53 -21.90
N HIS A 232 7.11 -3.99 -20.94
CA HIS A 232 6.08 -5.00 -21.21
C HIS A 232 5.03 -4.47 -22.21
N VAL A 233 4.52 -3.25 -22.00
CA VAL A 233 3.55 -2.62 -22.91
C VAL A 233 4.13 -2.47 -24.32
N ALA A 234 5.41 -2.10 -24.46
CA ALA A 234 6.03 -1.95 -25.78
C ALA A 234 6.18 -3.27 -26.56
N ASN A 235 6.23 -4.41 -25.87
CA ASN A 235 6.52 -5.72 -26.48
C ASN A 235 5.34 -6.71 -26.44
N SER A 236 4.25 -6.37 -25.73
CA SER A 236 3.09 -7.26 -25.59
C SER A 236 2.17 -7.18 -26.82
N PRO A 237 1.70 -8.33 -27.36
CA PRO A 237 0.74 -8.35 -28.46
C PRO A 237 -0.66 -7.84 -28.05
N TRP A 238 -0.92 -7.69 -26.74
CA TRP A 238 -2.22 -7.29 -26.21
C TRP A 238 -2.31 -5.79 -25.89
N SER A 239 -1.24 -5.03 -26.11
CA SER A 239 -1.16 -3.61 -25.73
C SER A 239 -2.15 -2.72 -26.46
N ASP A 240 -2.51 -3.06 -27.69
CA ASP A 240 -3.44 -2.30 -28.53
C ASP A 240 -4.86 -2.90 -28.54
N VAL A 241 -5.15 -3.86 -27.67
CA VAL A 241 -6.52 -4.37 -27.51
C VAL A 241 -7.40 -3.23 -26.96
N PRO A 242 -8.43 -2.79 -27.69
CA PRO A 242 -9.31 -1.74 -27.22
C PRO A 242 -10.19 -2.24 -26.08
N GLU A 243 -10.57 -1.32 -25.20
CA GLU A 243 -11.59 -1.60 -24.19
C GLU A 243 -12.95 -1.79 -24.86
N SER A 244 -13.79 -2.66 -24.30
CA SER A 244 -15.12 -2.89 -24.85
C SER A 244 -16.00 -1.65 -24.66
N PRO A 245 -16.89 -1.31 -25.61
CA PRO A 245 -17.85 -0.21 -25.43
C PRO A 245 -18.69 -0.34 -24.16
N GLN A 246 -19.01 -1.58 -23.78
CA GLN A 246 -19.73 -1.89 -22.54
C GLN A 246 -18.92 -1.50 -21.30
N ASP A 247 -17.62 -1.82 -21.26
CA ASP A 247 -16.75 -1.45 -20.14
C ASP A 247 -16.56 0.07 -20.03
N ILE A 248 -16.41 0.75 -21.16
CA ILE A 248 -16.29 2.21 -21.20
C ILE A 248 -17.55 2.86 -20.63
N LEU A 249 -18.73 2.40 -21.05
CA LEU A 249 -20.00 2.90 -20.53
C LEU A 249 -20.18 2.57 -19.04
N ALA A 250 -19.83 1.35 -18.62
CA ALA A 250 -19.93 0.93 -17.23
C ALA A 250 -19.00 1.74 -16.32
N HIS A 251 -17.80 2.07 -16.79
CA HIS A 251 -16.86 2.96 -16.09
C HIS A 251 -17.39 4.38 -15.95
N ALA A 252 -17.93 4.95 -17.02
CA ALA A 252 -18.54 6.28 -16.98
C ALA A 252 -19.73 6.33 -16.02
N ARG A 253 -20.60 5.31 -16.05
CA ARG A 253 -21.74 5.18 -15.13
C ARG A 253 -21.30 5.02 -13.69
N MET A 254 -20.28 4.19 -13.43
CA MET A 254 -19.69 4.04 -12.11
C MET A 254 -19.22 5.39 -11.56
N ARG A 255 -18.48 6.18 -12.35
CA ARG A 255 -18.01 7.51 -11.94
C ARG A 255 -19.16 8.48 -11.68
N ALA A 256 -20.18 8.51 -12.54
CA ALA A 256 -21.36 9.34 -12.35
C ALA A 256 -22.12 8.99 -11.05
N LYS A 257 -22.33 7.70 -10.79
CA LYS A 257 -22.98 7.22 -9.56
C LYS A 257 -22.18 7.53 -8.31
N LEU A 258 -20.86 7.30 -8.34
CA LEU A 258 -19.98 7.64 -7.23
C LEU A 258 -20.00 9.14 -6.96
N LEU A 259 -20.00 9.98 -7.99
CA LEU A 259 -20.15 11.43 -7.82
C LEU A 259 -21.49 11.77 -7.16
N ALA A 260 -22.59 11.19 -7.64
CA ALA A 260 -23.93 11.40 -7.07
C ALA A 260 -24.04 10.95 -5.60
N PHE A 261 -23.29 9.92 -5.20
CA PHE A 261 -23.25 9.46 -3.83
C PHE A 261 -22.41 10.37 -2.92
N LEU A 262 -21.33 10.96 -3.46
CA LEU A 262 -20.33 11.70 -2.69
C LEU A 262 -20.56 13.21 -2.64
N GLU A 263 -21.32 13.76 -3.58
CA GLU A 263 -21.47 15.20 -3.79
C GLU A 263 -22.94 15.62 -3.94
N PRO A 264 -23.29 16.88 -3.63
CA PRO A 264 -24.63 17.41 -3.84
C PRO A 264 -25.11 17.30 -5.29
N LEU A 265 -26.43 17.26 -5.49
CA LEU A 265 -27.06 17.09 -6.80
C LEU A 265 -26.61 18.15 -7.81
N GLU A 266 -26.46 19.41 -7.38
CA GLU A 266 -26.05 20.51 -8.24
C GLU A 266 -24.66 20.29 -8.86
N ARG A 267 -23.74 19.73 -8.07
CA ARG A 267 -22.38 19.43 -8.55
C ARG A 267 -22.39 18.24 -9.51
N THR A 268 -23.22 17.24 -9.23
CA THR A 268 -23.39 16.06 -10.09
C THR A 268 -23.94 16.44 -11.46
N LEU A 269 -25.04 17.21 -11.51
CA LEU A 269 -25.67 17.64 -12.76
C LEU A 269 -24.80 18.58 -13.60
N LYS A 270 -23.88 19.30 -12.96
CA LYS A 270 -22.90 20.13 -13.68
C LYS A 270 -21.87 19.29 -14.44
N GLU A 271 -21.44 18.17 -13.87
CA GLU A 271 -20.42 17.29 -14.47
C GLU A 271 -21.02 16.24 -15.40
N TYR A 272 -22.25 15.78 -15.10
CA TYR A 272 -23.04 14.85 -15.90
C TYR A 272 -24.44 15.44 -16.15
N PRO A 273 -24.60 16.33 -17.15
CA PRO A 273 -25.92 16.84 -17.55
C PRO A 273 -26.75 15.73 -18.20
N GLU A 274 -28.08 15.86 -18.15
CA GLU A 274 -29.03 14.94 -18.80
C GLU A 274 -28.85 14.81 -20.31
#